data_AF-A0A9Q6Z3Q4-F1
#
_entry.id   AF-A0A9Q6Z3Q4-F1
#
_cell.length_a   1.000
_cell.length_b   1.000
_cell.length_c   1.000
_cell.angle_alpha   90.00
_cell.angle_beta   90.00
_cell.angle_gamma   90.00
#
_symmetry.space_group_name_H-M   'P 1'
#
loop_
_entity.id
_entity.type
_entity.pdbx_description
1 polymer ?
#
loop_
_entity_poly.entity_id
_entity_poly.type
_entity_poly.pdbx_seq_one_letter_code
_entity_poly.pdbx_strand_id
1 'polypeptide(L)'
;MEIHKLNLLFIISRSRTNKQGLAPINCRLTYKEQRKQFATGLFIKPIHWQNSEQRAHPPNEENNFINTQVSLIQKALFTFYSSKIRNKI
;
A
#
# COMPACT_ATOMS: atom_id res chain seq x y z
N MET A 1 -13.50 -17.77 18.59
CA MET A 1 -12.38 -16.81 18.48
C MET A 1 -12.73 -15.87 17.34
N GLU A 2 -12.80 -14.56 17.57
CA GLU A 2 -13.17 -13.63 16.48
C GLU A 2 -12.01 -13.43 15.50
N ILE A 3 -12.24 -13.78 14.23
CA ILE A 3 -11.28 -13.56 13.15
C ILE A 3 -11.50 -12.14 12.65
N HIS A 4 -10.67 -11.21 13.12
CA HIS A 4 -10.69 -9.84 12.59
C HIS A 4 -9.88 -9.77 11.30
N LYS A 5 -10.49 -9.26 10.23
CA LYS A 5 -9.83 -9.08 8.93
C LYS A 5 -8.76 -7.98 9.00
N LEU A 6 -7.54 -8.29 8.53
CA LEU A 6 -6.54 -7.26 8.24
C LEU A 6 -6.91 -6.54 6.94
N ASN A 7 -7.16 -5.24 7.02
CA ASN A 7 -7.35 -4.40 5.84
C ASN A 7 -6.05 -3.64 5.54
N LEU A 8 -5.62 -3.69 4.29
CA LEU A 8 -4.41 -3.04 3.78
C LEU A 8 -4.79 -2.15 2.61
N LEU A 9 -4.41 -0.88 2.67
CA LEU A 9 -4.63 0.11 1.61
C LEU A 9 -3.35 0.90 1.34
N PHE A 10 -3.15 1.25 0.08
CA PHE A 10 -2.16 2.19 -0.40
C PHE A 10 -2.85 3.52 -0.73
N ILE A 11 -2.31 4.60 -0.16
CA ILE A 11 -2.84 5.95 -0.30
C ILE A 11 -1.73 6.93 -0.65
N ILE A 12 -2.04 7.89 -1.51
CA ILE A 12 -1.11 8.96 -1.84
C ILE A 12 -1.44 10.24 -1.06
N SER A 13 -0.41 10.92 -0.56
CA SER A 13 -0.57 12.25 0.04
C SER A 13 -0.56 13.32 -1.07
N ARG A 14 -1.71 13.54 -1.73
CA ARG A 14 -1.84 14.49 -2.85
C ARG A 14 -1.38 15.92 -2.51
N SER A 15 -1.52 16.33 -1.25
CA SER A 15 -1.08 17.64 -0.76
C SER A 15 0.43 17.73 -0.48
N ARG A 16 1.17 16.61 -0.52
CA ARG A 16 2.61 16.55 -0.22
C ARG A 16 3.37 16.07 -1.44
N THR A 17 3.32 16.85 -2.51
CA THR A 17 4.14 16.60 -3.71
C THR A 17 5.54 17.17 -3.53
N ASN A 18 6.53 16.50 -4.11
CA ASN A 18 7.90 17.02 -4.20
C ASN A 18 8.02 18.04 -5.35
N LYS A 19 9.21 18.61 -5.56
CA LYS A 19 9.49 19.57 -6.66
C LYS A 19 9.25 19.00 -8.07
N GLN A 20 9.19 17.67 -8.21
CA GLN A 20 8.90 16.97 -9.47
C GLN A 20 7.40 16.66 -9.64
N GLY A 21 6.55 17.09 -8.70
CA GLY A 21 5.11 16.82 -8.72
C GLY A 21 4.72 15.40 -8.29
N LEU A 22 5.63 14.64 -7.66
CA LEU A 22 5.37 13.28 -7.21
C LEU A 22 4.89 13.27 -5.76
N ALA A 23 3.81 12.56 -5.48
CA ALA A 23 3.28 12.34 -4.14
C ALA A 23 3.77 11.01 -3.55
N PRO A 24 4.05 10.93 -2.25
CA PRO A 24 4.45 9.69 -1.60
C PRO A 24 3.26 8.74 -1.49
N ILE A 25 3.50 7.46 -1.79
CA ILE A 25 2.60 6.35 -1.49
C ILE A 25 2.86 5.90 -0.05
N ASN A 26 1.80 5.77 0.74
CA ASN A 26 1.84 5.25 2.09
C ASN A 26 1.01 3.98 2.16
N CYS A 27 1.45 3.02 2.95
CA CYS A 27 0.66 1.84 3.29
C CYS A 27 -0.06 2.10 4.61
N ARG A 28 -1.35 1.79 4.66
CA ARG A 28 -2.21 1.86 5.83
C ARG A 28 -2.73 0.48 6.15
N LEU A 29 -2.45 0.04 7.38
CA LEU A 29 -2.97 -1.20 7.95
C LEU A 29 -4.10 -0.84 8.92
N THR A 30 -5.21 -1.56 8.84
CA THR A 30 -6.29 -1.50 9.83
C THR A 30 -6.57 -2.90 10.36
N TYR A 31 -6.52 -3.06 11.68
CA TYR A 31 -6.81 -4.31 12.37
C TYR A 31 -7.43 -3.99 13.73
N LYS A 32 -8.56 -4.63 14.07
CA LYS A 32 -9.31 -4.34 15.31
C LYS A 32 -9.52 -2.83 15.53
N GLU A 33 -9.97 -2.14 14.48
CA GLU A 33 -10.19 -0.67 14.47
C GLU A 33 -8.94 0.20 14.68
N GLN A 34 -7.79 -0.40 15.03
CA GLN A 34 -6.52 0.29 15.14
C GLN A 34 -5.91 0.47 13.75
N ARG A 35 -5.44 1.69 13.50
CA ARG A 35 -4.84 2.08 12.22
C ARG A 35 -3.37 2.42 12.41
N LYS A 36 -2.51 1.88 11.55
CA LYS A 36 -1.11 2.29 11.46
C LYS A 36 -0.76 2.60 10.02
N GLN A 37 -0.08 3.72 9.81
CA GLN A 37 0.34 4.18 8.50
C GLN A 37 1.85 4.36 8.48
N PHE A 38 2.48 3.96 7.38
CA PHE A 38 3.91 4.13 7.16
C PHE A 38 4.20 4.44 5.69
N ALA A 39 5.32 5.14 5.45
CA ALA A 39 5.78 5.44 4.11
C ALA A 39 6.34 4.18 3.43
N THR A 40 6.02 3.97 2.15
CA THR A 40 6.59 2.86 1.37
C THR A 40 7.93 3.21 0.72
N GLY A 41 8.29 4.50 0.71
CA GLY A 41 9.42 5.03 -0.06
C GLY A 41 9.12 5.20 -1.56
N LEU A 42 7.93 4.82 -2.03
CA LEU A 42 7.50 5.00 -3.41
C LEU A 42 6.84 6.36 -3.62
N PHE A 43 7.02 6.91 -4.81
CA PHE A 43 6.44 8.19 -5.22
C PHE A 43 5.74 8.03 -6.57
N ILE A 44 4.66 8.78 -6.79
CA ILE A 44 3.88 8.70 -8.03
C ILE A 44 3.25 10.05 -8.37
N LYS A 45 3.07 10.34 -9.66
CA LYS A 45 2.22 11.45 -10.10
C LYS A 45 0.78 11.23 -9.61
N PRO A 46 0.14 12.19 -8.92
CA PRO A 46 -1.21 11.99 -8.37
C PRO A 46 -2.27 11.55 -9.38
N ILE A 47 -2.17 12.02 -10.63
CA ILE A 47 -3.06 11.68 -11.73
C ILE A 47 -2.92 10.22 -12.19
N HIS A 48 -1.77 9.60 -11.93
CA HIS A 48 -1.50 8.21 -12.29
C HIS A 48 -1.96 7.20 -11.23
N TRP A 49 -2.35 7.64 -10.03
CA TRP A 49 -2.79 6.72 -8.98
C TRP A 49 -4.31 6.50 -9.00
N GLN A 50 -4.73 5.28 -9.31
CA GLN A 50 -6.12 4.86 -9.24
C GLN A 50 -6.44 4.29 -7.85
N ASN A 51 -7.21 5.04 -7.04
CA ASN A 51 -7.49 4.62 -5.66
C ASN A 51 -8.36 3.36 -5.59
N SER A 52 -9.33 3.17 -6.50
CA SER A 52 -10.22 2.00 -6.53
C SER A 52 -9.45 0.72 -6.82
N GLU A 53 -8.54 0.78 -7.80
CA GLU A 53 -7.74 -0.36 -8.25
C GLU A 53 -6.48 -0.56 -7.42
N GLN A 54 -6.11 0.41 -6.59
CA GLN A 54 -4.87 0.42 -5.80
C GLN A 54 -3.64 0.24 -6.70
N ARG A 55 -3.66 0.88 -7.88
CA ARG A 55 -2.71 0.67 -8.96
C ARG A 55 -2.34 1.97 -9.68
N ALA A 56 -1.11 2.02 -10.18
CA ALA A 56 -0.60 3.06 -11.06
C ALA A 56 -1.00 2.81 -12.53
N HIS A 57 -1.48 3.87 -13.20
CA HIS A 57 -1.87 3.92 -14.61
C HIS A 57 -1.39 5.22 -15.28
N PRO A 58 -1.16 5.26 -16.61
CA PRO A 58 -1.27 4.15 -17.56
C PRO A 58 -0.09 3.15 -17.44
N PRO A 59 -0.17 1.97 -18.09
CA PRO A 59 0.95 1.04 -18.13
C PRO A 59 2.17 1.67 -18.81
N ASN A 60 3.25 1.82 -18.07
CA ASN A 60 4.57 2.23 -18.53
C ASN A 60 5.62 1.67 -17.57
N GLU A 61 6.92 1.81 -17.88
CA GLU A 61 7.99 1.24 -17.07
C GLU A 61 7.93 1.68 -15.59
N GLU A 62 7.81 2.98 -15.33
CA GLU A 62 7.74 3.55 -13.98
C GLU A 62 6.52 3.04 -13.20
N ASN A 63 5.33 3.11 -13.80
CA ASN A 63 4.08 2.68 -13.18
C ASN A 63 4.06 1.15 -12.98
N ASN A 64 4.64 0.37 -13.90
CA ASN A 64 4.77 -1.09 -13.76
C ASN A 64 5.73 -1.46 -12.63
N PHE A 65 6.82 -0.71 -12.46
CA PHE A 65 7.71 -0.85 -11.32
C PHE A 65 6.96 -0.57 -10.01
N ILE A 66 6.25 0.55 -9.90
CA ILE A 66 5.44 0.89 -8.71
C ILE A 66 4.43 -0.22 -8.40
N ASN A 67 3.71 -0.70 -9.41
CA ASN A 67 2.72 -1.78 -9.24
C ASN A 67 3.35 -3.08 -8.73
N THR A 68 4.54 -3.42 -9.24
CA THR A 68 5.30 -4.58 -8.77
C THR A 68 5.68 -4.41 -7.29
N GLN A 69 6.21 -3.23 -6.91
CA GLN A 69 6.59 -2.97 -5.51
C GLN A 69 5.40 -2.99 -4.56
N VAL A 70 4.27 -2.38 -4.95
CA VAL A 70 3.00 -2.41 -4.20
C VAL A 70 2.54 -3.85 -3.96
N SER A 71 2.57 -4.69 -5.01
CA SER A 71 2.21 -6.11 -4.93
C SER A 71 3.13 -6.89 -3.98
N LEU A 72 4.45 -6.65 -4.06
CA LEU A 72 5.44 -7.28 -3.17
C LEU A 72 5.20 -6.90 -1.71
N ILE A 73 4.98 -5.62 -1.41
CA ILE A 73 4.69 -5.14 -0.05
C ILE A 73 3.41 -5.80 0.49
N GLN A 74 2.35 -5.82 -0.32
CA GLN A 74 1.07 -6.43 0.06
C GLN A 74 1.24 -7.93 0.36
N LYS A 75 1.93 -8.67 -0.51
CA LYS A 75 2.20 -10.10 -0.33
C LYS A 75 3.03 -10.37 0.92
N ALA A 76 4.08 -9.59 1.16
CA ALA A 76 4.92 -9.72 2.35
C ALA A 76 4.13 -9.53 3.65
N LEU A 77 3.29 -8.49 3.71
CA LEU A 77 2.48 -8.18 4.89
C LEU A 77 1.40 -9.23 5.14
N PHE A 78 0.72 -9.72 4.10
CA PHE A 78 -0.22 -10.83 4.26
C PHE A 78 0.48 -12.12 4.69
N THR A 79 1.65 -12.43 4.13
CA THR A 79 2.41 -13.63 4.51
C THR A 79 2.83 -13.57 5.98
N PHE A 80 3.33 -12.42 6.43
CA PHE A 80 3.68 -12.18 7.84
C PHE A 80 2.47 -12.30 8.77
N TYR A 81 1.33 -11.71 8.40
CA TYR A 81 0.10 -11.80 9.19
C TYR A 81 -0.38 -13.26 9.31
N SER A 82 -0.43 -13.99 8.19
CA SER A 82 -0.84 -15.39 8.15
C SER A 82 0.11 -16.32 8.89
N SER A 83 1.40 -16.02 8.98
CA SER A 83 2.33 -16.79 9.81
C SER A 83 2.13 -16.52 11.31
N LYS A 84 1.84 -15.27 11.70
CA LYS A 84 1.56 -14.91 13.10
C LYS A 84 0.25 -15.52 13.63
N ILE A 85 -0.78 -15.69 12.78
CA ILE A 85 -2.00 -16.42 13.16
C ILE A 85 -1.69 -17.91 13.36
N ARG A 86 -0.99 -18.53 12.39
CA ARG A 86 -0.66 -19.96 12.45
C ARG A 86 0.21 -20.33 13.65
N ASN A 87 1.15 -19.46 14.04
CA ASN A 87 2.02 -19.68 15.20
C ASN A 87 1.36 -19.35 16.56
N LYS A 88 0.07 -19.00 16.57
CA LYS A 88 -0.73 -18.79 17.79
C LYS A 88 -1.74 -19.93 18.04
N ILE A 89 -1.63 -21.02 17.26
CA ILE A 89 -2.37 -22.27 17.38
C ILE A 89 -1.37 -23.36 17.71
#